data_AF-A0A822EX50-F1
#
_entry.id   AF-A0A822EX50-F1
#
_cell.length_a   1.000
_cell.length_b   1.000
_cell.length_c   1.000
_cell.angle_alpha   90.00
_cell.angle_beta   90.00
_cell.angle_gamma   90.00
#
_symmetry.space_group_name_H-M   'P 1'
#
loop_
_entity.id
_entity.type
_entity.pdbx_description
1 polymer ?
#
loop_
_entity_poly.entity_id
_entity_poly.type
_entity_poly.pdbx_seq_one_letter_code
_entity_poly.pdbx_strand_id
1 'polypeptide(L)' 'GLQLLAVSVVLSGRKVTGYKAVGPDLVLAGANYVEVDVTEVVVDGNLVTSPAWPGHPKWLAEFLKLLGTTINL' A
#
# COMPACT_ATOMS: atom_id res chain seq x y z
N GLY A 1 8.17 -6.81 0.89
CA GLY A 1 6.93 -6.16 0.41
C GLY A 1 5.78 -6.53 1.32
N LEU A 2 4.53 -6.42 0.85
CA LEU A 2 3.35 -6.67 1.68
C LEU A 2 3.26 -8.09 2.26
N GLN A 3 3.89 -9.10 1.64
CA GLN A 3 3.89 -10.47 2.17
C GLN A 3 4.47 -10.57 3.60
N LEU A 4 5.40 -9.67 3.98
CA LEU A 4 5.89 -9.59 5.37
C LEU A 4 4.82 -9.07 6.35
N LEU A 5 3.90 -8.23 5.87
CA LEU A 5 2.76 -7.77 6.66
C LEU A 5 1.65 -8.83 6.68
N ALA A 6 1.50 -9.58 5.60
CA ALA A 6 0.48 -10.63 5.45
C ALA A 6 0.67 -11.81 6.43
N VAL A 7 1.91 -12.11 6.83
CA VAL A 7 2.17 -13.11 7.87
C VAL A 7 1.80 -12.64 9.28
N SER A 8 1.45 -11.36 9.46
CA SER A 8 1.04 -10.78 10.73
C SER A 8 -0.42 -10.32 10.67
N VAL A 9 -1.12 -10.32 11.81
CA VAL A 9 -2.55 -9.94 11.89
C VAL A 9 -2.82 -8.46 11.57
N VAL A 10 -1.78 -7.67 11.28
CA VAL A 10 -1.85 -6.21 11.10
C VAL A 10 -2.60 -5.78 9.84
N LEU A 11 -2.81 -6.69 8.87
CA LEU A 11 -3.55 -6.40 7.63
C LEU A 11 -5.06 -6.66 7.74
N SER A 12 -5.53 -7.30 8.81
CA SER A 12 -6.96 -7.62 8.95
C SER A 12 -7.82 -6.36 8.92
N GLY A 13 -8.78 -6.31 7.99
CA GLY A 13 -9.68 -5.17 7.75
C GLY A 13 -9.05 -3.97 7.03
N ARG A 14 -7.74 -3.97 6.79
CA ARG A 14 -7.02 -2.85 6.16
C ARG A 14 -7.26 -2.80 4.66
N LYS A 15 -7.38 -1.61 4.08
CA LYS A 15 -7.39 -1.43 2.62
C LYS A 15 -5.96 -1.38 2.11
N VAL A 16 -5.62 -2.30 1.21
CA VAL A 16 -4.28 -2.39 0.65
C VAL A 16 -4.33 -2.69 -0.84
N THR A 17 -3.33 -2.23 -1.57
CA THR A 17 -3.01 -2.76 -2.90
C THR A 17 -1.63 -3.40 -2.88
N GLY A 18 -1.26 -4.08 -3.96
CA GLY A 18 0.01 -4.77 -4.07
C GLY A 18 0.18 -5.40 -5.45
N TYR A 19 1.33 -6.01 -5.68
CA TYR A 19 1.56 -6.73 -6.92
C TYR A 19 0.49 -7.81 -7.10
N LYS A 20 -0.08 -7.93 -8.31
CA LYS A 20 -1.26 -8.79 -8.53
C LYS A 20 -1.06 -10.24 -8.08
N ALA A 21 0.15 -10.78 -8.25
CA ALA A 21 0.47 -12.15 -7.83
C ALA A 21 0.48 -12.34 -6.30
N VAL A 22 0.65 -11.28 -5.50
CA VAL A 22 0.57 -11.35 -4.04
C VAL A 22 -0.84 -11.08 -3.51
N GLY A 23 -1.78 -10.64 -4.36
CA GLY A 23 -3.16 -10.33 -3.97
C GLY A 23 -3.86 -11.45 -3.15
N PRO A 24 -3.76 -12.73 -3.56
CA PRO A 24 -4.31 -13.84 -2.78
C PRO A 24 -3.76 -13.93 -1.34
N ASP A 25 -2.46 -13.68 -1.15
CA ASP A 25 -1.83 -13.69 0.19
C ASP A 25 -2.43 -12.57 1.07
N LEU A 26 -2.72 -11.41 0.49
CA LEU A 26 -3.29 -10.26 1.21
C LEU A 26 -4.74 -10.51 1.62
N VAL A 27 -5.54 -11.09 0.73
CA VAL A 27 -6.92 -11.47 1.03
C VAL A 27 -6.94 -12.54 2.12
N LEU A 28 -6.05 -13.55 2.05
CA LEU A 28 -5.93 -14.60 3.07
C LEU A 28 -5.53 -14.02 4.44
N ALA A 29 -4.71 -12.97 4.48
CA ALA A 29 -4.36 -12.23 5.69
C ALA A 29 -5.50 -11.33 6.23
N GLY A 30 -6.68 -11.37 5.61
CA GLY A 30 -7.86 -10.60 6.01
C GLY A 30 -7.87 -9.15 5.52
N ALA A 31 -6.99 -8.78 4.59
CA ALA A 31 -6.97 -7.45 4.02
C ALA A 31 -8.07 -7.25 2.97
N ASN A 32 -8.58 -6.03 2.89
CA ASN A 32 -9.42 -5.58 1.79
C ASN A 32 -8.53 -5.20 0.61
N TYR A 33 -8.20 -6.18 -0.24
CA TYR A 33 -7.39 -5.94 -1.45
C TYR A 33 -8.14 -5.06 -2.46
N VAL A 34 -7.48 -4.00 -2.92
CA VAL A 34 -8.00 -3.05 -3.90
C VAL A 34 -7.14 -3.13 -5.17
N GLU A 35 -7.75 -3.54 -6.27
CA GLU A 35 -7.10 -3.51 -7.59
C GLU A 35 -7.13 -2.08 -8.14
N VAL A 36 -5.95 -1.55 -8.46
CA VAL A 36 -5.74 -0.20 -9.03
C VAL A 36 -4.65 -0.27 -10.11
N ASP A 37 -4.55 0.75 -10.95
CA ASP A 37 -3.50 0.82 -11.97
C ASP A 37 -2.10 0.81 -11.34
N VAL A 38 -1.11 0.35 -12.11
CA VAL A 38 0.27 0.14 -11.62
C VAL A 38 0.98 1.40 -11.09
N THR A 39 0.45 2.57 -11.46
CA THR A 39 0.94 3.89 -11.02
C THR A 39 0.22 4.44 -9.78
N GLU A 40 -0.87 3.80 -9.35
CA GLU A 40 -1.72 4.29 -8.27
C GLU A 40 -1.29 3.77 -6.90
N VAL A 41 -1.87 4.38 -5.86
CA VAL A 41 -1.59 4.06 -4.46
C VAL A 41 -2.88 3.93 -3.67
N VAL A 42 -2.84 3.10 -2.63
CA VAL A 42 -3.90 3.00 -1.63
C VAL A 42 -3.33 3.44 -0.29
N VAL A 43 -3.99 4.42 0.33
CA VAL A 43 -3.68 4.93 1.66
C VAL A 43 -4.78 4.50 2.62
N ASP A 44 -4.38 3.88 3.73
CA ASP A 44 -5.28 3.50 4.81
C ASP A 44 -4.62 3.84 6.16
N GLY A 45 -5.06 4.93 6.78
CA GLY A 45 -4.43 5.46 8.00
C GLY A 45 -2.93 5.70 7.80
N ASN A 46 -2.10 4.94 8.51
CA ASN A 46 -0.64 5.04 8.47
C ASN A 46 0.05 4.16 7.41
N LEU A 47 -0.71 3.45 6.56
CA LEU A 47 -0.17 2.51 5.59
C LEU A 47 -0.40 3.02 4.16
N VAL A 48 0.67 3.14 3.39
CA VAL A 48 0.65 3.48 1.95
C VAL A 48 1.16 2.29 1.16
N THR A 49 0.40 1.86 0.16
CA THR A 49 0.73 0.69 -0.68
C THR A 49 0.60 1.03 -2.15
N SER A 50 1.39 0.37 -3.00
CA SER A 50 1.41 0.53 -4.46
C SER A 50 1.56 -0.84 -5.13
N PRO A 51 0.99 -1.07 -6.33
CA PRO A 51 1.16 -2.34 -7.03
C PRO A 51 2.61 -2.64 -7.43
N ALA A 52 3.36 -1.62 -7.87
CA ALA A 52 4.75 -1.77 -8.29
C ALA A 52 5.52 -0.43 -8.33
N TRP A 53 6.76 -0.49 -8.81
CA TRP A 53 7.70 0.64 -8.91
C TRP A 53 7.24 1.83 -9.78
N PRO A 54 6.37 1.69 -10.80
CA PRO A 54 5.83 2.86 -11.51
C PRO A 54 5.05 3.82 -10.59
N GLY A 55 4.48 3.33 -9.49
CA GLY A 55 3.79 4.14 -8.49
C GLY A 55 4.70 4.87 -7.49
N HIS A 56 6.03 4.74 -7.57
CA HIS A 56 6.96 5.38 -6.62
C HIS A 56 6.73 6.89 -6.41
N PRO A 57 6.49 7.71 -7.45
CA PRO A 57 6.27 9.14 -7.24
C PRO A 57 5.05 9.42 -6.34
N LYS A 58 3.92 8.73 -6.59
CA LYS A 58 2.71 8.86 -5.76
C LYS A 58 2.91 8.26 -4.37
N TRP A 59 3.56 7.10 -4.28
CA TRP A 59 3.81 6.42 -3.01
C TRP A 59 4.69 7.27 -2.09
N LEU A 60 5.77 7.85 -2.61
CA LEU A 60 6.63 8.77 -1.86
C LEU A 60 5.88 10.03 -1.44
N ALA A 61 5.07 10.61 -2.34
CA ALA A 61 4.28 11.80 -2.01
C ALA A 61 3.31 11.53 -0.84
N GLU A 62 2.57 10.43 -0.86
CA GLU A 62 1.67 10.07 0.24
C GLU A 62 2.42 9.70 1.52
N PHE A 63 3.53 8.97 1.41
CA PHE A 63 4.34 8.61 2.57
C PHE A 63 4.93 9.86 3.26
N LEU A 64 5.43 10.83 2.49
CA LEU A 64 5.95 12.09 3.03
C LEU A 64 4.86 12.93 3.72
N LYS A 65 3.62 12.91 3.23
CA LYS A 65 2.48 13.52 3.93
C LYS A 65 2.24 12.89 5.30
N LEU A 66 2.32 11.56 5.40
CA LEU A 66 2.18 10.86 6.70
C LEU A 66 3.28 11.22 7.69
N LEU A 67 4.48 11.57 7.19
CA LEU A 67 5.59 12.07 8.01
C LEU A 67 5.48 13.57 8.34
N GLY A 68 4.46 14.28 7.85
CA GLY A 68 4.32 15.73 8.01
C GLY A 68 5.37 16.54 7.23
N THR A 69 5.98 15.95 6.20
CA THR A 69 7.00 16.63 5.39
C THR A 69 6.36 17.67 4.47
N THR A 70 6.91 18.88 4.47
CA THR A 70 6.51 19.96 3.55
C THR A 70 7.67 20.24 2.60
N ILE A 71 7.40 20.28 1.30
CA ILE A 71 8.37 20.62 0.27
C ILE A 71 7.98 21.99 -0.31
N ASN A 72 8.87 22.95 -0.16
CA ASN A 72 8.74 24.29 -0.73
C ASN A 72 9.87 24.53 -1.73
N LEU A 73 9.62 25.37 -2.73
CA LEU A 73 10.61 25.81 -3.72
C LEU A 73 11.40 27.03 -3.23
#